data_AF-A0A9P5QUL0-F1
#
_entry.id   AF-A0A9P5QUL0-F1
#
_cell.length_a   1.000
_cell.length_b   1.000
_cell.length_c   1.000
_cell.angle_alpha   90.00
_cell.angle_beta   90.00
_cell.angle_gamma   90.00
#
_symmetry.space_group_name_H-M   'P 1'
#
loop_
_entity.id
_entity.type
_entity.pdbx_description
1 polymer ?
#
loop_
_entity_poly.entity_id
_entity_poly.type
_entity_poly.pdbx_seq_one_letter_code
_entity_poly.pdbx_strand_id
1 'polypeptide(L)'
;MTESTTSDTSNRYRNINQDSDSPLTQHAAFSTSANVLKADFSITLLSESTGTLNTTIQHLMDTIHATPGLSIRGPIRLPKDGKTHSRRVDIKSIQEKQLRAIAELSGIELSEDVGEEKVQSNGVVALFDIE
;
A
#
# COMPACT_ATOMS: atom_id res chain seq x y z
N MET A 1 -0.97 -68.20 1.32
CA MET A 1 -1.46 -69.42 0.64
C MET A 1 -2.87 -69.63 1.18
N THR A 2 -3.99 -69.45 0.49
CA THR A 2 -4.43 -69.54 -0.94
C THR A 2 -5.75 -68.73 -1.05
N GLU A 3 -5.86 -67.75 -1.98
CA GLU A 3 -6.65 -67.77 -3.24
C GLU A 3 -8.19 -67.68 -3.07
N SER A 4 -8.82 -66.56 -3.50
CA SER A 4 -9.60 -66.37 -4.76
C SER A 4 -11.12 -66.46 -4.45
N THR A 5 -12.10 -65.75 -5.01
CA THR A 5 -12.37 -64.93 -6.23
C THR A 5 -13.80 -64.35 -5.96
N THR A 6 -14.34 -63.24 -6.49
CA THR A 6 -14.73 -62.95 -7.89
C THR A 6 -15.28 -61.51 -7.99
N SER A 7 -15.05 -60.95 -9.19
CA SER A 7 -15.57 -59.77 -9.89
C SER A 7 -17.02 -59.30 -9.65
N ASP A 8 -17.25 -57.98 -9.72
CA ASP A 8 -18.29 -57.41 -10.58
C ASP A 8 -17.87 -56.02 -11.09
N THR A 9 -17.70 -55.96 -12.41
CA THR A 9 -17.46 -54.78 -13.23
C THR A 9 -18.80 -54.29 -13.78
N SER A 10 -19.20 -53.07 -13.44
CA SER A 10 -20.18 -52.32 -14.24
C SER A 10 -19.64 -50.94 -14.59
N ASN A 11 -19.11 -50.89 -15.80
CA ASN A 11 -18.67 -49.73 -16.54
C ASN A 11 -19.92 -49.00 -17.09
N ARG A 12 -20.12 -47.72 -16.78
CA ARG A 12 -20.98 -46.84 -17.60
C ARG A 12 -20.25 -45.54 -17.92
N TYR A 13 -19.69 -45.51 -19.12
CA TYR A 13 -19.20 -44.33 -19.80
C TYR A 13 -20.32 -43.63 -20.58
N ARG A 14 -20.19 -42.30 -20.66
CA ARG A 14 -20.77 -41.34 -21.64
C ARG A 14 -22.29 -41.10 -21.60
N ASN A 15 -22.71 -39.85 -21.43
CA ASN A 15 -22.81 -38.93 -22.57
C ASN A 15 -22.97 -37.46 -22.12
N ILE A 16 -22.34 -36.57 -22.88
CA ILE A 16 -22.23 -35.13 -22.69
C ILE A 16 -23.19 -34.51 -23.71
N ASN A 17 -24.14 -33.68 -23.27
CA ASN A 17 -24.95 -32.72 -24.05
C ASN A 17 -25.34 -31.67 -22.99
N GLN A 18 -24.84 -30.43 -22.92
CA GLN A 18 -24.61 -29.37 -23.91
C GLN A 18 -25.91 -28.85 -24.56
N ASP A 19 -26.67 -28.10 -23.76
CA ASP A 19 -27.55 -26.99 -24.17
C ASP A 19 -27.22 -25.86 -23.16
N SER A 20 -26.37 -24.88 -23.44
CA SER A 20 -26.51 -23.76 -24.39
C SER A 20 -27.72 -22.86 -24.09
N ASP A 21 -27.69 -22.17 -22.94
CA ASP A 21 -28.22 -20.81 -22.87
C ASP A 21 -27.64 -20.06 -21.66
N SER A 22 -26.67 -19.21 -21.92
CA SER A 22 -26.24 -18.17 -20.98
C SER A 22 -25.85 -16.95 -21.79
N PRO A 23 -26.64 -15.88 -21.68
CA PRO A 23 -26.04 -14.56 -21.73
C PRO A 23 -26.54 -13.73 -20.57
N LEU A 24 -25.60 -13.26 -19.75
CA LEU A 24 -25.51 -11.85 -19.35
C LEU A 24 -24.11 -11.63 -18.78
N THR A 25 -23.17 -11.50 -19.71
CA THR A 25 -21.90 -10.82 -19.48
C THR A 25 -22.24 -9.39 -19.02
N GLN A 26 -22.05 -9.10 -17.74
CA GLN A 26 -21.85 -7.72 -17.29
C GLN A 26 -20.43 -7.60 -16.75
N HIS A 27 -19.66 -6.81 -17.49
CA HIS A 27 -18.33 -6.37 -17.15
C HIS A 27 -18.32 -5.75 -15.75
N ALA A 28 -17.54 -6.33 -14.85
CA ALA A 28 -16.79 -5.55 -13.87
C ALA A 28 -15.35 -6.02 -14.00
N ALA A 29 -14.50 -5.15 -14.56
CA ALA A 29 -13.08 -5.39 -14.69
C ALA A 29 -12.44 -5.43 -13.30
N PHE A 30 -12.48 -6.59 -12.64
CA PHE A 30 -11.52 -6.89 -11.58
C PHE A 30 -10.28 -7.48 -12.22
N SER A 31 -9.54 -6.63 -12.94
CA SER A 31 -8.13 -6.89 -13.21
C SER A 31 -7.31 -6.27 -12.10
N THR A 32 -7.51 -6.71 -10.85
CA THR A 32 -6.46 -6.59 -9.84
C THR A 32 -5.50 -7.74 -10.06
N SER A 33 -4.74 -7.64 -11.15
CA SER A 33 -3.55 -8.45 -11.37
C SER A 33 -2.65 -8.24 -10.16
N ALA A 34 -2.49 -9.27 -9.34
CA ALA A 34 -1.79 -9.28 -8.05
C ALA A 34 -0.26 -9.21 -8.20
N ASN A 35 0.22 -8.28 -9.01
CA ASN A 35 1.55 -7.71 -8.87
C ASN A 35 1.37 -6.45 -8.03
N VAL A 36 1.68 -6.54 -6.75
CA VAL A 36 1.70 -5.36 -5.89
C VAL A 36 2.85 -4.47 -6.34
N LEU A 37 2.58 -3.59 -7.29
CA LEU A 37 3.56 -2.71 -7.88
C LEU A 37 4.15 -1.85 -6.77
N LYS A 38 5.46 -1.96 -6.62
CA LYS A 38 6.25 -1.07 -5.78
C LYS A 38 6.47 0.21 -6.57
N ALA A 39 6.27 1.35 -5.92
CA ALA A 39 6.55 2.66 -6.47
C ALA A 39 7.47 3.44 -5.54
N ASP A 40 7.94 4.57 -6.02
CA ASP A 40 8.65 5.53 -5.20
C ASP A 40 7.62 6.51 -4.64
N PHE A 41 7.70 6.75 -3.33
CA PHE A 41 6.78 7.67 -2.65
C PHE A 41 7.58 8.77 -1.97
N SER A 42 6.92 9.91 -1.76
CA SER A 42 7.43 10.94 -0.88
C SER A 42 6.37 11.35 0.15
N ILE A 43 6.81 11.64 1.37
CA ILE A 43 6.00 12.27 2.40
C ILE A 43 6.63 13.62 2.70
N THR A 44 5.85 14.68 2.54
CA THR A 44 6.22 16.04 2.91
C THR A 44 5.42 16.48 4.12
N LEU A 45 6.12 16.91 5.17
CA LEU A 45 5.55 17.47 6.38
C LEU A 45 5.81 18.98 6.42
N LEU A 46 4.78 19.76 6.70
CA LEU A 46 4.83 21.20 6.80
C LEU A 46 4.31 21.66 8.18
N SER A 47 4.92 22.70 8.75
CA SER A 47 4.40 23.37 9.95
C SER A 47 5.01 24.75 10.14
N GLU A 48 4.27 25.68 10.75
CA GLU A 48 4.85 26.94 11.25
C GLU A 48 5.74 26.71 12.49
N SER A 49 5.53 25.62 13.24
CA SER A 49 6.33 25.26 14.41
C SER A 49 7.47 24.33 14.03
N THR A 50 8.71 24.81 14.10
CA THR A 50 9.89 23.96 13.88
C THR A 50 10.03 22.87 14.93
N GLY A 51 9.57 23.11 16.16
CA GLY A 51 9.61 22.14 17.25
C GLY A 51 8.72 20.95 16.93
N THR A 52 7.44 21.21 16.62
CA THR A 52 6.47 20.18 16.25
C THR A 52 6.92 19.42 15.01
N LEU A 53 7.34 20.13 13.96
CA LEU A 53 7.82 19.52 12.72
C LEU A 53 9.02 18.59 12.96
N ASN A 54 10.00 19.01 13.76
CA ASN A 54 11.19 18.21 14.02
C ASN A 54 10.87 16.97 14.88
N THR A 55 9.92 17.06 15.81
CA THR A 55 9.47 15.89 16.58
C THR A 55 8.73 14.90 15.69
N THR A 56 7.79 15.37 14.87
CA THR A 56 7.00 14.50 13.97
C THR A 56 7.89 13.84 12.92
N ILE A 57 8.81 14.58 12.30
CA ILE A 57 9.74 13.99 11.32
C ILE A 57 10.69 12.98 11.97
N GLN A 58 11.11 13.20 13.22
CA GLN A 58 11.94 12.24 13.94
C GLN A 58 11.18 10.94 14.17
N HIS A 59 9.93 11.00 14.64
CA HIS A 59 9.09 9.82 14.82
C HIS A 59 8.87 9.05 13.52
N LEU A 60 8.62 9.76 12.40
CA LEU A 60 8.51 9.13 11.08
C LEU A 60 9.81 8.39 10.69
N MET A 61 10.95 9.05 10.85
CA MET A 61 12.25 8.43 10.52
C MET A 61 12.55 7.23 11.42
N ASP A 62 12.19 7.29 12.71
CA ASP A 62 12.37 6.16 13.64
C ASP A 62 11.52 4.96 13.22
N THR A 63 10.25 5.16 12.84
CA THR A 63 9.36 4.10 12.33
C THR A 63 9.86 3.52 11.00
N ILE A 64 10.35 4.37 10.09
CA ILE A 64 10.94 3.93 8.82
C ILE A 64 12.17 3.07 9.08
N HIS A 65 13.10 3.50 9.94
CA HIS A 65 14.31 2.75 10.25
C HIS A 65 14.04 1.44 11.00
N ALA A 66 12.96 1.38 11.79
CA ALA A 66 12.49 0.15 12.40
C ALA A 66 11.90 -0.85 11.37
N THR A 67 11.61 -0.40 10.14
CA THR A 67 11.09 -1.24 9.05
C THR A 67 12.24 -1.70 8.15
N PRO A 68 12.65 -2.98 8.21
CA PRO A 68 13.81 -3.47 7.48
C PRO A 68 13.57 -3.50 5.96
N GLY A 69 14.64 -3.25 5.19
CA GLY A 69 14.63 -3.40 3.74
C GLY A 69 14.07 -2.21 2.96
N LEU A 70 13.82 -1.07 3.64
CA LEU A 70 13.45 0.17 2.96
C LEU A 70 14.70 0.91 2.47
N SER A 71 14.62 1.42 1.24
CA SER A 71 15.58 2.38 0.72
C SER A 71 14.98 3.77 0.86
N ILE A 72 15.64 4.65 1.60
CA ILE A 72 15.12 5.97 1.95
C ILE A 72 16.12 7.08 1.62
N ARG A 73 15.59 8.28 1.39
CA ARG A 73 16.37 9.51 1.27
C ARG A 73 15.70 10.62 2.05
N GLY A 74 16.38 11.11 3.09
CA GLY A 74 15.89 12.20 3.91
C GLY A 74 16.25 12.05 5.39
N PRO A 75 15.77 12.96 6.25
CA PRO A 75 14.84 14.05 5.91
C PRO A 75 15.53 15.18 5.13
N ILE A 76 14.92 15.60 4.02
CA ILE A 76 15.35 16.70 3.17
C ILE A 76 14.68 17.98 3.66
N ARG A 77 15.44 19.06 3.86
CA ARG A 77 14.87 20.39 4.14
C ARG A 77 14.50 21.05 2.81
N LEU A 78 13.22 21.39 2.66
CA LEU A 78 12.77 22.18 1.51
C LEU A 78 12.91 23.68 1.81
N PRO A 79 12.98 24.54 0.76
CA PRO A 79 12.93 25.99 0.94
C PRO A 79 11.73 26.41 1.79
N LYS A 80 11.94 27.39 2.65
CA LYS A 80 10.88 27.94 3.49
C LYS A 80 9.92 28.74 2.62
N ASP A 81 8.62 28.58 2.82
CA ASP A 81 7.60 29.45 2.26
C ASP A 81 6.95 30.27 3.38
N GLY A 82 7.19 31.59 3.38
CA GLY A 82 6.74 32.50 4.43
C GLY A 82 7.18 32.07 5.84
N LYS A 83 6.21 31.65 6.67
CA LYS A 83 6.43 31.14 8.03
C LYS A 83 6.51 29.61 8.11
N THR A 84 6.14 28.92 7.04
CA THR A 84 6.02 27.47 7.00
C THR A 84 7.36 26.81 6.75
N HIS A 85 7.70 25.85 7.61
CA HIS A 85 8.87 25.01 7.47
C HIS A 85 8.45 23.65 6.90
N SER A 86 9.26 23.10 6.00
CA SER A 86 8.93 21.84 5.33
C SER A 86 10.08 20.83 5.39
N ARG A 87 9.73 19.55 5.54
CA ARG A 87 10.64 18.40 5.50
C ARG A 87 10.05 17.32 4.60
N ARG A 88 10.87 16.74 3.72
CA ARG A 88 10.45 15.67 2.82
C ARG A 88 11.28 14.42 3.05
N VAL A 89 10.65 13.25 2.97
CA VAL A 89 11.32 11.94 2.97
C VAL A 89 10.87 11.19 1.74
N ASP A 90 11.83 10.71 0.95
CA ASP A 90 11.57 9.81 -0.17
C ASP A 90 11.77 8.36 0.29
N ILE A 91 10.84 7.48 -0.07
CA ILE A 91 10.89 6.05 0.22
C ILE A 91 10.74 5.29 -1.09
N LYS A 92 11.77 4.52 -1.44
CA LYS A 92 11.93 3.89 -2.75
C LYS A 92 11.38 2.46 -2.75
N SER A 93 10.75 2.09 -3.86
CA SER A 93 10.29 0.72 -4.11
C SER A 93 9.48 0.10 -2.95
N ILE A 94 8.49 0.84 -2.45
CA ILE A 94 7.58 0.42 -1.37
C ILE A 94 6.16 0.24 -1.92
N GLN A 95 5.34 -0.58 -1.26
CA GLN A 95 3.91 -0.67 -1.56
C GLN A 95 3.16 0.43 -0.82
N GLU A 96 2.14 1.02 -1.44
CA GLU A 96 1.33 2.08 -0.80
C GLU A 96 0.75 1.63 0.55
N LYS A 97 0.28 0.39 0.65
CA LYS A 97 -0.21 -0.17 1.92
C LYS A 97 0.84 -0.13 3.03
N GLN A 98 2.11 -0.41 2.71
CA GLN A 98 3.20 -0.37 3.67
C GLN A 98 3.54 1.07 4.05
N LEU A 99 3.54 2.00 3.08
CA LEU A 99 3.71 3.43 3.34
C LEU A 99 2.66 3.96 4.32
N ARG A 100 1.38 3.65 4.07
CA ARG A 100 0.26 4.06 4.93
C ARG A 100 0.39 3.49 6.34
N ALA A 101 0.79 2.22 6.46
CA ALA A 101 1.06 1.61 7.76
C ALA A 101 2.21 2.30 8.52
N ILE A 102 3.29 2.69 7.83
CA ILE A 102 4.40 3.45 8.42
C ILE A 102 3.92 4.81 8.91
N ALA A 103 3.14 5.53 8.09
CA ALA A 103 2.60 6.83 8.46
C ALA A 103 1.71 6.72 9.70
N GLU A 104 0.77 5.76 9.72
CA GLU A 104 -0.10 5.49 10.87
C GLU A 104 0.69 5.18 12.15
N LEU A 105 1.69 4.29 12.07
CA LEU A 105 2.56 3.94 13.20
C LEU A 105 3.40 5.13 13.70
N SER A 106 3.72 6.09 12.82
CA SER A 106 4.39 7.34 13.19
C SER A 106 3.45 8.42 13.73
N GLY A 107 2.14 8.15 13.79
CA GLY A 107 1.12 9.12 14.21
C GLY A 107 0.81 10.18 13.15
N ILE A 108 1.00 9.85 11.87
CA ILE A 108 0.73 10.73 10.72
C ILE A 108 -0.45 10.17 9.94
N GLU A 109 -1.54 10.93 9.89
CA GLU A 109 -2.67 10.64 9.03
C GLU A 109 -2.37 11.12 7.60
N LEU A 110 -2.50 10.27 6.58
CA LEU A 110 -2.40 10.68 5.18
C LEU A 110 -3.80 10.91 4.60
N SER A 111 -3.92 11.76 3.57
CA SER A 111 -5.14 11.82 2.79
C SER A 111 -5.41 10.47 2.10
N GLU A 112 -6.66 10.20 1.77
CA GLU A 112 -7.00 9.03 0.96
C GLU A 112 -6.44 9.20 -0.46
N ASP A 113 -6.50 10.42 -1.00
CA ASP A 113 -6.05 10.77 -2.34
C ASP A 113 -4.59 11.27 -2.36
N VAL A 114 -3.83 10.80 -3.35
CA VAL A 114 -2.43 11.20 -3.60
C VAL A 114 -2.38 12.68 -3.96
N GLY A 115 -1.40 13.40 -3.41
CA GLY A 115 -1.20 14.83 -3.67
C GLY A 115 -2.12 15.75 -2.88
N GLU A 116 -2.97 15.21 -2.02
CA GLU A 116 -3.82 16.00 -1.13
C GLU A 116 -3.22 16.20 0.26
N GLU A 117 -3.48 17.37 0.82
CA GLU A 117 -3.03 17.75 2.16
C GLU A 117 -3.96 17.18 3.25
N LYS A 118 -3.35 16.66 4.31
CA LYS A 118 -4.04 16.26 5.54
C LYS A 118 -3.47 17.02 6.73
N VAL A 119 -4.31 17.84 7.37
CA VAL A 119 -3.97 18.57 8.59
C VAL A 119 -4.11 17.66 9.81
N GLN A 120 -3.03 17.50 10.56
CA GLN A 120 -2.98 16.75 11.81
C GLN A 120 -3.51 17.59 12.97
N SER A 121 -3.91 16.93 14.06
CA SER A 121 -4.33 17.59 15.31
C SER A 121 -3.22 18.45 15.96
N ASN A 122 -1.95 18.16 15.68
CA ASN A 122 -0.80 18.91 16.18
C ASN A 122 -0.40 20.12 15.30
N GLY A 123 -1.16 20.41 14.24
CA GLY A 123 -0.90 21.52 13.31
C GLY A 123 0.18 21.25 12.27
N VAL A 124 0.67 20.01 12.15
CA VAL A 124 1.46 19.57 10.98
C VAL A 124 0.51 19.31 9.82
N VAL A 125 0.90 19.70 8.62
CA VAL A 125 0.25 19.28 7.38
C VAL A 125 1.09 18.19 6.74
N ALA A 126 0.47 17.06 6.42
CA ALA A 126 1.10 15.96 5.71
C ALA A 126 0.60 15.91 4.26
N LEU A 127 1.53 15.80 3.32
CA LEU A 127 1.30 15.56 1.91
C LEU A 127 2.03 14.28 1.54
N PHE A 128 1.40 13.42 0.72
CA PHE A 128 2.11 12.29 0.13
C PHE A 128 1.90 12.25 -1.37
N ASP A 129 2.98 11.93 -2.09
CA ASP A 129 3.03 11.89 -3.55
C ASP A 129 3.65 10.57 -4.02
N ILE A 130 3.31 10.18 -5.25
CA ILE A 130 3.94 9.07 -5.99
C ILE A 130 4.88 9.69 -7.03
N GLU A 131 6.12 9.22 -7.06
CA GLU A 131 7.17 9.65 -8.00
C GLU A 131 7.37 8.63 -9.13
#